data_AF-A0A0G0TNX7-F1
#
_entry.id   AF-A0A0G0TNX7-F1
#
_cell.length_a   1.000
_cell.length_b   1.000
_cell.length_c   1.000
_cell.angle_alpha   90.00
_cell.angle_beta   90.00
_cell.angle_gamma   90.00
#
_symmetry.space_group_name_H-M   'P 1'
#
loop_
_entity.id
_entity.type
_entity.pdbx_description
1 polymer ?
#
loop_
_entity_poly.entity_id
_entity_poly.type
_entity_poly.pdbx_seq_one_letter_code
_entity_poly.pdbx_strand_id
1 'polypeptide(L)'
;MKLVYAQEPFPEDLESSIFLAGPTPRSPKVKSWRPEAVSILKKRGYKGTIFIPEPRDGSFGEDFDYNEQIEWEARGLELADCILFWVPRNLKTLPGFTTNVEFGLWVRSGKVVFGAPENAPKTKYLRIYADKYGIPSSDILEQTISDALNMLKNKNPV
;
A
#
# COMPACT_ATOMS: atom_id res chain seq x y z
N MET A 1 -16.97 -2.19 1.17
CA MET A 1 -15.53 -2.24 0.83
C MET A 1 -15.44 -2.42 -0.66
N LYS A 2 -14.90 -1.41 -1.34
CA LYS A 2 -14.67 -1.44 -2.79
C LYS A 2 -13.19 -1.76 -3.04
N LEU A 3 -12.89 -2.65 -3.97
CA LEU A 3 -11.51 -2.99 -4.37
C LEU A 3 -11.30 -2.52 -5.80
N VAL A 4 -10.32 -1.64 -5.99
CA VAL A 4 -9.95 -1.10 -7.31
C VAL A 4 -8.53 -1.56 -7.59
N TYR A 5 -8.38 -2.35 -8.65
CA TYR A 5 -7.11 -2.91 -9.08
C TYR A 5 -6.46 -2.01 -10.12
N ALA A 6 -5.19 -2.28 -10.40
CA ALA A 6 -4.43 -1.54 -11.40
C ALA A 6 -5.17 -1.45 -12.73
N GLN A 7 -5.12 -0.28 -13.38
CA GLN A 7 -5.79 0.06 -14.65
C GLN A 7 -7.33 0.07 -14.61
N GLU A 8 -7.95 -0.18 -13.46
CA GLU A 8 -9.40 0.03 -13.31
C GLU A 8 -9.74 1.50 -13.02
N PRO A 9 -10.90 1.99 -13.46
CA PRO A 9 -11.32 3.36 -13.16
C PRO A 9 -11.49 3.58 -11.65
N PHE A 10 -11.01 4.73 -11.17
CA PHE A 10 -11.26 5.17 -9.80
C PHE A 10 -12.75 5.54 -9.62
N PRO A 11 -13.38 5.19 -8.49
CA PRO A 11 -14.77 5.56 -8.23
C PRO A 11 -14.92 7.07 -8.06
N GLU A 12 -16.00 7.63 -8.59
CA GLU A 12 -16.35 9.06 -8.43
C GLU A 12 -16.78 9.39 -7.00
N ASP A 13 -17.40 8.43 -6.30
CA ASP A 13 -17.89 8.52 -4.94
C ASP A 13 -16.88 7.95 -3.92
N LEU A 14 -15.74 8.63 -3.79
CA LEU A 14 -14.70 8.30 -2.83
C LEU A 14 -15.10 8.74 -1.41
N GLU A 15 -15.38 7.74 -0.56
CA GLU A 15 -15.44 7.92 0.89
C GLU A 15 -14.01 7.85 1.48
N SER A 16 -13.77 6.98 2.46
CA SER A 16 -12.43 6.67 2.97
C SER A 16 -11.69 5.72 2.03
N SER A 17 -10.40 5.98 1.81
CA SER A 17 -9.57 5.22 0.88
C SER A 17 -8.19 4.83 1.43
N ILE A 18 -7.73 3.62 1.10
CA ILE A 18 -6.38 3.12 1.43
C ILE A 18 -5.67 2.68 0.15
N PHE A 19 -4.45 3.16 -0.08
CA PHE A 19 -3.56 2.60 -1.11
C PHE A 19 -2.61 1.58 -0.48
N LEU A 20 -2.54 0.37 -1.04
CA LEU A 20 -1.65 -0.70 -0.58
C LEU A 20 -0.28 -0.61 -1.27
N ALA A 21 0.55 0.31 -0.80
CA ALA A 21 1.90 0.53 -1.29
C ALA A 21 2.87 -0.53 -0.77
N GLY A 22 3.79 -0.96 -1.62
CA GLY A 22 4.70 -2.04 -1.28
C GLY A 22 5.18 -2.82 -2.49
N PRO A 23 6.16 -3.71 -2.31
CA PRO A 23 6.67 -4.50 -3.40
C PRO A 23 5.60 -5.44 -3.96
N THR A 24 5.62 -5.62 -5.28
CA THR A 24 4.80 -6.58 -6.04
C THR A 24 5.66 -7.77 -6.48
N PRO A 25 5.16 -9.02 -6.40
CA PRO A 25 5.88 -10.20 -6.86
C PRO A 25 6.34 -10.09 -8.33
N ARG A 26 7.57 -10.53 -8.63
CA ARG A 26 8.09 -10.58 -10.01
C ARG A 26 7.74 -11.88 -10.76
N SER A 27 7.08 -12.82 -10.08
CA SER A 27 6.75 -14.13 -10.61
C SER A 27 5.49 -14.65 -9.90
N PRO A 28 4.61 -15.37 -10.61
CA PRO A 28 3.42 -15.97 -10.01
C PRO A 28 3.71 -17.01 -8.92
N LYS A 29 4.96 -17.50 -8.83
CA LYS A 29 5.39 -18.43 -7.76
C LYS A 29 5.49 -17.77 -6.38
N VAL A 30 5.52 -16.44 -6.33
CA VAL A 30 5.70 -15.66 -5.10
C VAL A 30 4.35 -15.03 -4.77
N LYS A 31 3.80 -15.37 -3.61
CA LYS A 31 2.49 -14.84 -3.19
C LYS A 31 2.59 -13.35 -2.86
N SER A 32 1.58 -12.59 -3.29
CA SER A 32 1.39 -11.22 -2.81
C SER A 32 0.92 -11.20 -1.36
N TRP A 33 1.26 -10.14 -0.64
CA TRP A 33 0.79 -9.85 0.72
C TRP A 33 -0.56 -9.10 0.71
N ARG A 34 -0.97 -8.54 -0.42
CA ARG A 34 -2.18 -7.70 -0.54
C ARG A 34 -3.49 -8.47 -0.27
N PRO A 35 -3.67 -9.75 -0.70
CA PRO A 35 -4.85 -10.52 -0.34
C PRO A 35 -5.01 -10.72 1.17
N GLU A 36 -3.90 -10.91 1.90
CA GLU A 36 -3.91 -11.01 3.36
C GLU A 36 -4.33 -9.67 3.99
N ALA A 37 -3.76 -8.56 3.52
CA ALA A 37 -4.11 -7.23 4.00
C ALA A 37 -5.61 -6.90 3.78
N VAL A 38 -6.14 -7.21 2.59
CA VAL A 38 -7.57 -7.07 2.28
C VAL A 38 -8.45 -7.92 3.20
N SER A 39 -8.02 -9.16 3.49
CA SER A 39 -8.74 -10.05 4.41
C SER A 39 -8.77 -9.47 5.83
N ILE A 40 -7.66 -8.95 6.34
CA ILE A 40 -7.58 -8.32 7.66
C ILE A 40 -8.45 -7.06 7.70
N LEU A 41 -8.36 -6.17 6.70
CA LEU A 41 -9.20 -4.96 6.61
C LEU A 41 -10.69 -5.31 6.62
N LYS A 42 -11.09 -6.34 5.85
CA LYS A 42 -12.47 -6.84 5.83
C LYS A 42 -12.91 -7.36 7.19
N LYS A 43 -12.07 -8.16 7.87
CA LYS A 43 -12.34 -8.70 9.22
C LYS A 43 -12.46 -7.59 10.27
N ARG A 44 -11.68 -6.52 10.14
CA ARG A 44 -11.73 -5.32 11.00
C ARG A 44 -12.91 -4.39 10.66
N GLY A 45 -13.74 -4.76 9.68
CA GLY A 45 -14.97 -4.05 9.35
C GLY A 45 -14.80 -2.83 8.45
N TYR A 46 -13.62 -2.62 7.85
CA TYR A 46 -13.38 -1.49 6.95
C TYR A 46 -14.35 -1.52 5.75
N LYS A 47 -15.02 -0.39 5.46
CA LYS A 47 -16.05 -0.29 4.42
C LYS A 47 -15.64 0.56 3.21
N GLY A 48 -14.57 1.33 3.32
CA GLY A 48 -14.09 2.22 2.27
C GLY A 48 -13.49 1.53 1.05
N THR A 49 -12.75 2.29 0.26
CA THR A 49 -12.10 1.87 -0.97
C THR A 49 -10.66 1.44 -0.70
N ILE A 50 -10.19 0.39 -1.38
CA ILE A 50 -8.81 -0.08 -1.36
C ILE A 50 -8.26 -0.05 -2.78
N PHE A 51 -7.18 0.70 -2.98
CA PHE A 51 -6.42 0.72 -4.22
C PHE A 51 -5.29 -0.33 -4.16
N ILE A 52 -5.29 -1.24 -5.13
CA ILE A 52 -4.39 -2.38 -5.21
C ILE A 52 -3.57 -2.26 -6.51
N PRO A 53 -2.26 -1.91 -6.43
CA PRO A 53 -1.39 -1.79 -7.62
C PRO A 53 -0.93 -3.17 -8.12
N GLU A 54 -1.89 -4.07 -8.32
CA GLU A 54 -1.74 -5.39 -8.94
C GLU A 54 -2.93 -5.59 -9.89
N PRO A 55 -2.78 -6.39 -10.95
CA PRO A 55 -3.91 -6.76 -11.81
C PRO A 55 -4.90 -7.63 -11.04
N ARG A 56 -6.20 -7.49 -11.33
CA ARG A 56 -7.27 -8.28 -10.67
C ARG A 56 -7.08 -9.78 -10.81
N ASP A 57 -6.71 -10.23 -12.01
CA ASP A 57 -6.61 -11.65 -12.35
C ASP A 57 -5.18 -12.21 -12.20
N GLY A 58 -4.25 -11.43 -11.60
CA GLY A 58 -2.91 -11.89 -11.27
C GLY A 58 -1.88 -11.83 -12.41
N SER A 59 -2.29 -11.46 -13.62
CA SER A 59 -1.41 -11.13 -14.74
C SER A 59 -1.89 -9.87 -15.44
N PHE A 60 -0.95 -9.00 -15.81
CA PHE A 60 -1.24 -7.94 -16.76
C PHE A 60 -1.45 -8.59 -18.14
N GLY A 61 -2.53 -8.23 -18.84
CA GLY A 61 -2.87 -8.78 -20.15
C GLY A 61 -1.89 -8.34 -21.25
N GLU A 62 -2.14 -8.77 -22.48
CA GLU A 62 -1.31 -8.38 -23.64
C GLU A 62 -1.36 -6.86 -23.90
N ASP A 63 -2.46 -6.20 -23.51
CA ASP A 63 -2.67 -4.74 -23.62
C ASP A 63 -2.05 -3.94 -22.47
N PHE A 64 -1.10 -4.51 -21.71
CA PHE A 64 -0.48 -3.82 -20.58
C PHE A 64 0.35 -2.60 -21.03
N ASP A 65 -0.16 -1.41 -20.75
CA ASP A 65 0.64 -0.19 -20.83
C ASP A 65 1.30 0.14 -19.48
N TYR A 66 2.64 0.14 -19.50
CA TYR A 66 3.46 0.48 -18.35
C TYR A 66 3.33 1.95 -17.94
N ASN A 67 3.09 2.87 -18.87
CA ASN A 67 2.84 4.28 -18.55
C ASN A 67 1.49 4.43 -17.86
N GLU A 68 0.45 3.74 -18.33
CA GLU A 68 -0.86 3.73 -17.67
C GLU A 68 -0.76 3.16 -16.25
N GLN A 69 0.08 2.15 -16.03
CA GLN A 69 0.37 1.64 -14.69
C GLN A 69 0.97 2.72 -13.77
N ILE A 70 1.98 3.45 -14.25
CA ILE A 70 2.63 4.52 -13.48
C ILE A 70 1.64 5.63 -13.14
N GLU A 71 0.86 6.08 -14.13
CA GLU A 71 -0.14 7.13 -13.95
C GLU A 71 -1.25 6.69 -12.99
N TRP A 72 -1.71 5.43 -13.10
CA TRP A 72 -2.69 4.87 -12.19
C TRP A 72 -2.15 4.79 -10.75
N GLU A 73 -0.91 4.32 -10.56
CA GLU A 73 -0.27 4.27 -9.23
C GLU A 73 -0.12 5.67 -8.65
N ALA A 74 0.37 6.64 -9.43
CA ALA A 74 0.51 8.03 -9.01
C ALA A 74 -0.84 8.62 -8.61
N ARG A 75 -1.87 8.43 -9.42
CA ARG A 75 -3.22 8.92 -9.14
C ARG A 75 -3.84 8.27 -7.90
N GLY A 76 -3.66 6.96 -7.74
CA GLY A 76 -4.14 6.23 -6.56
C GLY A 76 -3.44 6.69 -5.28
N LEU A 77 -2.13 6.94 -5.34
CA LEU A 77 -1.37 7.51 -4.23
C LEU A 77 -1.84 8.91 -3.88
N GLU A 78 -2.17 9.76 -4.86
CA GLU A 78 -2.74 11.09 -4.63
C GLU A 78 -4.11 11.04 -3.97
N LEU A 79 -5.02 10.22 -4.50
CA LEU A 79 -6.40 10.09 -4.06
C LEU A 79 -6.53 9.49 -2.66
N ALA A 80 -5.60 8.61 -2.26
CA ALA A 80 -5.73 7.88 -1.02
C ALA A 80 -5.69 8.78 0.23
N ASP A 81 -6.59 8.55 1.17
CA ASP A 81 -6.60 9.18 2.50
C ASP A 81 -5.51 8.61 3.42
N CYS A 82 -5.15 7.34 3.20
CA CYS A 82 -4.06 6.65 3.86
C CYS A 82 -3.26 5.83 2.83
N ILE A 83 -1.94 5.96 2.85
CA ILE A 83 -1.00 5.13 2.10
C ILE A 83 -0.39 4.15 3.09
N LEU A 84 -0.80 2.88 3.01
CA LEU A 84 -0.27 1.81 3.82
C LEU A 84 0.92 1.19 3.08
N PHE A 85 2.13 1.51 3.55
CA PHE A 85 3.34 0.84 3.09
C PHE A 85 3.55 -0.43 3.89
N TRP A 86 3.47 -1.60 3.24
CA TRP A 86 3.98 -2.85 3.80
C TRP A 86 5.13 -3.36 2.94
N VAL A 87 6.33 -3.49 3.52
CA VAL A 87 7.56 -3.80 2.78
C VAL A 87 8.18 -5.13 3.23
N PRO A 88 7.56 -6.28 2.91
CA PRO A 88 8.08 -7.62 3.18
C PRO A 88 9.18 -7.98 2.19
N ARG A 89 10.20 -7.11 2.11
CA ARG A 89 11.19 -7.13 1.04
C ARG A 89 11.91 -8.46 0.97
N ASN A 90 12.04 -8.98 -0.23
CA ASN A 90 12.99 -10.03 -0.55
C ASN A 90 13.74 -9.61 -1.80
N LEU A 91 15.07 -9.48 -1.72
CA LEU A 91 15.85 -8.92 -2.83
C LEU A 91 15.79 -9.74 -4.12
N LYS A 92 15.43 -11.02 -4.04
CA LYS A 92 15.27 -11.90 -5.21
C LYS A 92 13.85 -11.84 -5.78
N THR A 93 12.85 -11.95 -4.92
CA THR A 93 11.46 -12.21 -5.34
C THR A 93 10.53 -11.02 -5.22
N LEU A 94 10.84 -10.08 -4.32
CA LEU A 94 9.95 -8.99 -3.91
C LEU A 94 10.76 -7.73 -3.49
N PRO A 95 11.57 -7.14 -4.41
CA PRO A 95 12.61 -6.19 -4.01
C PRO A 95 12.11 -4.78 -3.66
N GLY A 96 10.97 -4.32 -4.18
CA GLY A 96 10.36 -3.04 -3.81
C GLY A 96 11.26 -1.83 -3.99
N PHE A 97 11.87 -1.68 -5.16
CA PHE A 97 12.74 -0.55 -5.48
C PHE A 97 11.94 0.73 -5.73
N THR A 98 10.89 0.65 -6.53
CA THR A 98 9.93 1.74 -6.76
C THR A 98 9.27 2.19 -5.46
N THR A 99 8.96 1.25 -4.57
CA THR A 99 8.44 1.53 -3.21
C THR A 99 9.31 2.49 -2.41
N ASN A 100 10.64 2.50 -2.60
CA ASN A 100 11.49 3.48 -1.92
C ASN A 100 11.27 4.90 -2.43
N VAL A 101 11.02 5.05 -3.74
CA VAL A 101 10.74 6.34 -4.37
C VAL A 101 9.37 6.84 -3.91
N GLU A 102 8.34 6.00 -3.99
CA GLU A 102 6.99 6.32 -3.50
C GLU A 102 7.01 6.71 -2.02
N PHE A 103 7.68 5.94 -1.17
CA PHE A 103 7.82 6.29 0.24
C PHE A 103 8.50 7.65 0.40
N GLY A 104 9.61 7.90 -0.30
CA GLY A 104 10.31 9.18 -0.25
C GLY A 104 9.44 10.38 -0.65
N LEU A 105 8.60 10.22 -1.68
CA LEU A 105 7.66 11.26 -2.14
C LEU A 105 6.59 11.55 -1.09
N TRP A 106 6.06 10.51 -0.44
CA TRP A 106 4.88 10.63 0.42
C TRP A 106 5.18 10.69 1.92
N VAL A 107 6.42 10.46 2.37
CA VAL A 107 6.78 10.34 3.79
C VAL A 107 6.38 11.55 4.64
N ARG A 108 6.27 12.74 4.06
CA ARG A 108 5.87 13.98 4.78
C ARG A 108 4.41 14.40 4.59
N SER A 109 3.62 13.59 3.90
CA SER A 109 2.25 13.94 3.50
C SER A 109 1.23 13.89 4.65
N GLY A 110 1.58 13.30 5.80
CA GLY A 110 0.65 13.06 6.90
C GLY A 110 -0.41 11.97 6.63
N LYS A 111 -0.28 11.23 5.52
CA LYS A 111 -1.15 10.08 5.20
C LYS A 111 -0.44 8.74 5.14
N VAL A 112 0.82 8.64 5.57
CA VAL A 112 1.61 7.41 5.49
C VAL A 112 1.56 6.63 6.79
N VAL A 113 1.32 5.32 6.70
CA VAL A 113 1.72 4.35 7.74
C VAL A 113 2.74 3.39 7.14
N PHE A 114 3.72 2.95 7.94
CA PHE A 114 4.81 2.12 7.46
C PHE A 114 4.90 0.80 8.22
N GLY A 115 5.10 -0.30 7.52
CA GLY A 115 5.47 -1.56 8.15
C GLY A 115 6.39 -2.38 7.28
N ALA A 116 7.18 -3.20 7.94
CA ALA A 116 8.02 -4.21 7.30
C ALA A 116 8.39 -5.28 8.32
N PRO A 117 8.49 -6.57 7.97
CA PRO A 117 9.05 -7.58 8.86
C PRO A 117 10.39 -7.12 9.46
N GLU A 118 10.65 -7.45 10.72
CA GLU A 118 11.88 -7.03 11.43
C GLU A 118 13.14 -7.32 10.59
N ASN A 119 13.20 -8.52 10.03
CA ASN A 119 14.32 -9.02 9.25
C ASN A 119 14.28 -8.66 7.74
N ALA A 120 13.35 -7.79 7.32
CA ALA A 120 13.27 -7.37 5.92
C ALA A 120 14.52 -6.56 5.52
N PRO A 121 15.32 -7.04 4.56
CA PRO A 121 16.59 -6.43 4.20
C PRO A 121 16.41 -5.00 3.69
N LYS A 122 17.40 -4.14 3.94
CA LYS A 122 17.49 -2.78 3.36
C LYS A 122 16.28 -1.87 3.69
N THR A 123 15.54 -2.12 4.76
CA THR A 123 14.43 -1.28 5.23
C THR A 123 14.85 -0.23 6.27
N LYS A 124 16.11 -0.27 6.75
CA LYS A 124 16.64 0.62 7.81
C LYS A 124 16.39 2.11 7.54
N TYR A 125 16.63 2.57 6.31
CA TYR A 125 16.39 3.98 5.96
C TYR A 125 14.91 4.36 6.04
N LEU A 126 14.00 3.48 5.58
CA LEU A 126 12.56 3.71 5.67
C LEU A 126 12.12 3.85 7.13
N ARG A 127 12.63 2.97 8.01
CA ARG A 127 12.38 3.02 9.46
C ARG A 127 12.88 4.31 10.10
N ILE A 128 14.11 4.73 9.80
CA ILE A 128 14.69 5.98 10.33
C ILE A 128 13.85 7.19 9.93
N TYR A 129 13.39 7.24 8.68
CA TYR A 129 12.56 8.36 8.23
C TYR A 129 11.12 8.29 8.74
N ALA A 130 10.57 7.08 8.93
CA ALA A 130 9.28 6.93 9.59
C ALA A 130 9.35 7.49 11.02
N ASP A 131 10.36 7.09 11.80
CA ASP A 131 10.62 7.61 13.15
C ASP A 131 10.82 9.13 13.16
N LYS A 132 11.72 9.64 12.30
CA LYS A 132 12.03 11.07 12.18
C LYS A 132 10.80 11.95 11.94
N TYR A 133 9.81 11.45 11.20
CA TYR A 133 8.60 12.19 10.86
C TYR A 133 7.36 11.75 11.66
N GLY A 134 7.53 10.90 12.69
CA GLY A 134 6.44 10.45 13.55
C GLY A 134 5.40 9.60 12.82
N ILE A 135 5.78 8.91 11.74
CA ILE A 135 4.92 7.96 11.03
C ILE A 135 4.70 6.73 11.92
N PRO A 136 3.45 6.29 12.15
CA PRO A 136 3.15 5.02 12.79
C PRO A 136 3.87 3.89 12.06
N SER A 137 4.63 3.08 12.81
CA SER A 137 5.32 1.95 12.22
C SER A 137 5.38 0.69 13.05
N SER A 138 5.35 -0.46 12.36
CA SER A 138 5.36 -1.78 12.97
C SER A 138 6.15 -2.81 12.15
N ASP A 139 6.50 -3.91 12.80
CA ASP A 139 7.08 -5.10 12.20
C ASP A 139 6.05 -6.18 11.82
N ILE A 140 4.76 -5.93 12.07
CA ILE A 140 3.65 -6.86 11.84
C ILE A 140 2.62 -6.22 10.90
N LEU A 141 2.17 -6.96 9.88
CA LEU A 141 1.18 -6.48 8.91
C LEU A 141 -0.13 -6.06 9.59
N GLU A 142 -0.62 -6.88 10.51
CA GLU A 142 -1.89 -6.61 11.22
C GLU A 142 -1.83 -5.33 12.08
N GLN A 143 -0.70 -5.06 12.72
CA GLN A 143 -0.51 -3.82 13.46
C GLN A 143 -0.41 -2.62 12.51
N THR A 144 0.32 -2.76 11.40
CA THR A 144 0.40 -1.71 10.36
C THR A 144 -0.99 -1.35 9.80
N ILE A 145 -1.86 -2.35 9.63
CA ILE A 145 -3.27 -2.14 9.23
C ILE A 145 -4.07 -1.46 10.33
N SER A 146 -3.83 -1.83 11.60
CA SER A 146 -4.48 -1.17 12.73
C SER A 146 -4.11 0.32 12.80
N ASP A 147 -2.84 0.66 12.53
CA ASP A 147 -2.36 2.03 12.46
C ASP A 147 -3.00 2.80 11.30
N ALA A 148 -3.17 2.18 10.13
CA ALA A 148 -3.89 2.77 8.99
C ALA A 148 -5.34 3.11 9.36
N LEU A 149 -6.05 2.19 10.01
CA LEU A 149 -7.44 2.40 10.42
C LEU A 149 -7.57 3.50 11.49
N ASN A 150 -6.61 3.58 12.41
CA ASN A 150 -6.57 4.64 13.41
C ASN A 150 -6.30 6.00 12.78
N MET A 151 -5.40 6.07 11.79
CA MET A 151 -5.14 7.28 11.02
C MET A 151 -6.40 7.81 10.34
N LEU A 152 -7.19 6.93 9.72
CA LEU A 152 -8.44 7.32 9.04
C LEU A 152 -9.51 7.82 10.01
N LYS A 153 -9.64 7.21 11.19
CA LYS A 153 -10.57 7.67 12.24
C LYS A 153 -10.23 9.08 12.73
N ASN A 154 -8.94 9.38 12.90
CA ASN A 154 -8.51 10.68 13.39
C ASN A 154 -8.71 11.81 12.37
N LYS A 155 -8.79 11.49 11.08
CA LYS A 155 -9.11 12.47 10.02
C LYS A 155 -10.59 12.79 9.93
N ASN A 156 -11.46 11.86 10.33
CA ASN A 156 -12.91 12.00 10.32
C ASN A 156 -13.47 11.83 11.74
N PRO A 157 -13.25 12.81 12.64
CA PRO A 157 -13.88 12.77 13.96
C PRO A 157 -15.40 12.73 13.77
N VAL A 158 -16.04 11.76 14.43
CA VAL A 158 -17.51 11.63 14.50
C VAL A 158 -18.12 12.87 15.13
#